data_AF-A0A231H0N3-F1
#
_entry.id   AF-A0A231H0N3-F1
#
_cell.length_a   1.000
_cell.length_b   1.000
_cell.length_c   1.000
_cell.angle_alpha   90.00
_cell.angle_beta   90.00
_cell.angle_gamma   90.00
#
_symmetry.space_group_name_H-M   'P 1'
#
loop_
_entity.id
_entity.type
_entity.pdbx_description
1 polymer ?
#
loop_
_entity_poly.entity_id
_entity_poly.type
_entity_poly.pdbx_seq_one_letter_code
_entity_poly.pdbx_strand_id
1 'polypeptide(L)'
;MPGGQRFSLVLGFLGRSADDQKARRREDESRLTPEQLRGEFKLALRIARTTGVVYPDNGLDKVVEDAIGEVAMGCPDPAPELIAAAEHAFAGMLDGSNAARARQDLLDWFDSHS
;
A
#
# COMPACT_ATOMS: atom_id res chain seq x y z
N MET A 1 -61.84 13.61 30.34
CA MET A 1 -61.03 14.83 30.45
C MET A 1 -60.54 14.95 31.89
N PRO A 2 -59.33 15.44 32.20
CA PRO A 2 -57.98 15.12 31.69
C PRO A 2 -56.99 14.78 32.83
N GLY A 3 -55.75 14.38 32.48
CA GLY A 3 -54.56 14.77 33.26
C GLY A 3 -53.65 13.66 33.85
N GLY A 4 -52.42 13.56 33.32
CA GLY A 4 -51.23 13.54 34.19
C GLY A 4 -50.45 12.23 34.39
N GLN A 5 -49.81 11.72 33.33
CA GLN A 5 -48.37 11.41 33.25
C GLN A 5 -47.64 10.95 34.54
N ARG A 6 -47.13 9.71 34.56
CA ARG A 6 -45.89 9.33 35.27
C ARG A 6 -45.07 8.41 34.37
N PHE A 7 -44.17 8.99 33.58
CA PHE A 7 -43.20 8.26 32.76
C PHE A 7 -42.10 7.70 33.66
N SER A 8 -42.00 6.37 33.69
CA SER A 8 -40.84 5.68 34.23
C SER A 8 -39.65 5.82 33.28
N LEU A 9 -38.52 6.12 33.92
CA LEU A 9 -37.18 6.27 33.39
C LEU A 9 -36.66 4.95 32.79
N VAL A 10 -36.33 4.94 31.49
CA VAL A 10 -35.27 4.11 30.92
C VAL A 10 -34.54 4.97 29.88
N LEU A 11 -33.52 5.71 30.32
CA LEU A 11 -32.47 6.14 29.40
C LEU A 11 -31.56 4.94 29.15
N GLY A 12 -31.98 4.12 28.19
CA GLY A 12 -31.15 3.10 27.56
C GLY A 12 -30.09 3.79 26.72
N PHE A 13 -28.92 3.92 27.34
CA PHE A 13 -27.58 4.12 26.79
C PHE A 13 -27.47 4.04 25.26
N LEU A 14 -27.24 5.23 24.69
CA LEU A 14 -26.43 5.57 23.52
C LEU A 14 -26.24 4.46 22.47
N GLY A 15 -26.93 4.66 21.34
CA GLY A 15 -26.75 3.89 20.12
C GLY A 15 -25.27 3.70 19.78
N ARG A 16 -24.86 2.43 19.77
CA ARG A 16 -23.62 1.95 19.16
C ARG A 16 -23.65 2.38 17.69
N SER A 17 -23.00 3.50 17.41
CA SER A 17 -22.95 4.14 16.11
C SER A 17 -22.36 3.20 15.06
N ALA A 18 -23.10 2.95 13.99
CA ALA A 18 -22.63 2.23 12.81
C ALA A 18 -21.43 2.91 12.12
N ASP A 19 -21.10 4.15 12.53
CA ASP A 19 -20.00 4.96 12.01
C ASP A 19 -18.62 4.45 12.46
N ASP A 20 -18.51 3.84 13.66
CA ASP A 20 -17.24 3.30 14.19
C ASP A 20 -16.79 2.04 13.45
N GLN A 21 -17.75 1.25 12.93
CA GLN A 21 -17.44 0.08 12.10
C GLN A 21 -17.00 0.45 10.67
N LYS A 22 -17.36 1.64 10.19
CA LYS A 22 -16.96 2.13 8.85
C LYS A 22 -15.54 2.68 8.85
N ALA A 23 -15.08 3.24 9.97
CA ALA A 23 -13.69 3.64 10.18
C ALA A 23 -12.76 2.42 10.22
N ARG A 24 -13.08 1.40 11.03
CA ARG A 24 -12.24 0.18 11.13
C ARG A 24 -12.17 -0.66 9.87
N ARG A 25 -13.21 -0.65 9.01
CA ARG A 25 -13.16 -1.33 7.69
C ARG A 25 -12.21 -0.63 6.72
N ARG A 26 -12.16 0.71 6.74
CA ARG A 26 -11.29 1.50 5.85
C ARG A 26 -9.81 1.39 6.23
N GLU A 27 -9.51 1.12 7.49
CA GLU A 27 -8.13 0.95 7.97
C GLU A 27 -7.55 -0.43 7.64
N ASP A 28 -8.39 -1.46 7.51
CA ASP A 28 -8.00 -2.82 7.07
C ASP A 28 -7.94 -2.93 5.52
N GLU A 29 -8.70 -2.10 4.80
CA GLU A 29 -8.74 -2.04 3.32
C GLU A 29 -7.48 -1.43 2.68
N SER A 30 -6.55 -0.87 3.47
CA SER A 30 -5.37 -0.17 2.95
C SER A 30 -4.07 -1.00 2.96
N ARG A 31 -4.09 -2.23 3.46
CA ARG A 31 -2.97 -3.18 3.29
C ARG A 31 -3.40 -4.24 2.28
N LEU A 32 -3.01 -4.04 1.02
CA LEU A 32 -3.06 -5.11 0.02
C LEU A 32 -2.40 -6.36 0.61
N THR A 33 -3.08 -7.50 0.51
CA THR A 33 -2.50 -8.78 0.91
C THR A 33 -1.29 -9.06 0.00
N PRO A 34 -0.32 -9.89 0.43
CA PRO A 34 0.83 -10.25 -0.40
C PRO A 34 0.43 -10.86 -1.75
N GLU A 35 -0.73 -11.51 -1.83
CA GLU A 35 -1.29 -12.02 -3.08
C GLU A 35 -1.80 -10.90 -4.00
N GLN A 36 -2.48 -9.89 -3.44
CA GLN A 36 -2.91 -8.70 -4.20
C GLN A 36 -1.71 -7.89 -4.69
N LEU A 37 -0.69 -7.69 -3.85
CA LEU A 37 0.57 -7.03 -4.22
C LEU A 37 1.27 -7.75 -5.38
N ARG A 38 1.22 -9.09 -5.40
CA ARG A 38 1.76 -9.89 -6.51
C ARG A 38 0.96 -9.68 -7.80
N GLY A 39 -0.35 -9.47 -7.69
CA GLY A 39 -1.20 -9.10 -8.81
C GLY A 39 -0.82 -7.75 -9.41
N GLU A 40 -0.70 -6.73 -8.55
CA GLU A 40 -0.30 -5.38 -8.94
C GLU A 40 1.10 -5.34 -9.55
N PHE A 41 2.06 -6.05 -8.96
CA PHE A 41 3.41 -6.18 -9.52
C PHE A 41 3.40 -6.74 -10.94
N LYS A 42 2.66 -7.82 -11.18
CA LYS A 42 2.54 -8.42 -12.51
C LYS A 42 1.87 -7.49 -13.52
N LEU A 43 0.86 -6.75 -13.08
CA LEU A 43 0.16 -5.78 -13.91
C LEU A 43 1.09 -4.63 -14.30
N ALA A 44 1.79 -4.04 -13.32
CA ALA A 44 2.75 -2.96 -13.52
C ALA A 44 3.90 -3.39 -14.44
N LEU A 45 4.47 -4.57 -14.22
CA LEU A 45 5.53 -5.10 -15.09
C LEU A 45 5.05 -5.35 -16.51
N ARG A 46 3.83 -5.87 -16.69
CA ARG A 46 3.23 -6.06 -18.02
C ARG A 46 3.04 -4.73 -18.74
N ILE A 47 2.52 -3.71 -18.05
CA ILE A 47 2.30 -2.38 -18.61
C ILE A 47 3.67 -1.78 -18.98
N ALA A 48 4.63 -1.76 -18.06
CA ALA A 48 5.99 -1.29 -18.31
C ALA A 48 6.62 -1.90 -19.58
N ARG A 49 6.49 -3.23 -19.75
CA ARG A 49 7.03 -3.94 -20.93
C ARG A 49 6.28 -3.68 -22.23
N THR A 50 5.02 -3.26 -22.16
CA THR A 50 4.17 -3.09 -23.35
C THR A 50 4.10 -1.64 -23.80
N THR A 51 4.06 -0.72 -22.85
CA THR A 51 3.82 0.71 -23.07
C THR A 51 5.02 1.58 -22.71
N GLY A 52 6.05 1.03 -22.05
CA GLY A 52 7.21 1.80 -21.60
C GLY A 52 6.88 2.80 -20.49
N VAL A 53 5.79 2.59 -19.75
CA VAL A 53 5.38 3.48 -18.63
C VAL A 53 5.02 2.69 -17.38
N VAL A 54 5.21 3.31 -16.22
CA VAL A 54 4.76 2.81 -14.92
C VAL A 54 3.52 3.59 -14.53
N TYR A 55 2.45 2.90 -14.09
CA TYR A 55 1.28 3.59 -13.56
C TYR A 55 1.46 3.85 -12.06
N PRO A 56 1.06 5.03 -11.57
CA PRO A 56 1.13 5.35 -10.14
C PRO A 56 0.01 4.67 -9.35
N ASP A 57 0.11 4.68 -8.03
CA ASP A 57 -0.95 4.23 -7.08
C ASP A 57 -1.24 2.71 -7.12
N ASN A 58 -0.23 1.93 -7.50
CA ASN A 58 -0.19 0.47 -7.51
C ASN A 58 -0.01 -0.18 -6.12
N GLY A 59 0.11 0.62 -5.06
CA GLY A 59 0.34 0.13 -3.70
C GLY A 59 1.70 -0.57 -3.52
N LEU A 60 2.60 -0.44 -4.49
CA LEU A 60 3.97 -0.94 -4.45
C LEU A 60 4.87 0.04 -3.70
N ASP A 61 5.93 -0.46 -3.09
CA ASP A 61 6.95 0.39 -2.48
C ASP A 61 7.79 1.07 -3.58
N LYS A 62 8.26 2.28 -3.29
CA LYS A 62 9.05 3.11 -4.22
C LYS A 62 10.22 2.36 -4.83
N VAL A 63 10.88 1.47 -4.08
CA VAL A 63 12.01 0.66 -4.59
C VAL A 63 11.57 -0.28 -5.72
N VAL A 64 10.35 -0.83 -5.62
CA VAL A 64 9.77 -1.70 -6.66
C VAL A 64 9.33 -0.86 -7.86
N GLU A 65 8.70 0.29 -7.62
CA GLU A 65 8.29 1.20 -8.69
C GLU A 65 9.47 1.68 -9.54
N ASP A 66 10.59 2.02 -8.90
CA ASP A 66 11.81 2.47 -9.57
C ASP A 66 12.40 1.37 -10.48
N ALA A 67 12.50 0.14 -9.97
CA ALA A 67 12.96 -1.01 -10.74
C ALA A 67 12.04 -1.35 -11.92
N ILE A 68 10.71 -1.22 -11.75
CA ILE A 68 9.76 -1.35 -12.88
C ILE A 68 9.94 -0.20 -13.88
N GLY A 69 10.30 1.00 -13.40
CA GLY A 69 10.69 2.14 -14.23
C GLY A 69 11.88 1.84 -15.12
N GLU A 70 12.90 1.15 -14.61
CA GLU A 70 14.04 0.71 -15.43
C GLU A 70 13.62 -0.28 -16.51
N VAL A 71 12.74 -1.23 -16.17
CA VAL A 71 12.16 -2.14 -17.17
C VAL A 71 11.36 -1.37 -18.23
N ALA A 72 10.61 -0.35 -17.84
CA ALA A 72 9.87 0.51 -18.76
C ALA A 72 10.81 1.28 -19.70
N MET A 73 11.96 1.77 -19.22
CA MET A 73 12.98 2.43 -20.05
C MET A 73 13.61 1.49 -21.08
N GLY A 74 13.70 0.19 -20.79
CA GLY A 74 14.19 -0.82 -21.72
C GLY A 74 13.17 -1.27 -22.78
N CYS A 75 11.92 -0.80 -22.72
CA CYS A 75 10.88 -1.17 -23.67
C CYS A 75 11.28 -0.79 -25.13
N PRO A 76 11.05 -1.67 -26.13
CA PRO A 76 10.22 -2.89 -26.08
C PRO A 76 10.94 -4.18 -25.68
N ASP A 77 12.26 -4.19 -25.55
CA ASP A 77 13.05 -5.38 -25.23
C ASP A 77 13.94 -5.14 -23.99
N PRO A 78 13.34 -5.06 -22.79
CA PRO A 78 14.10 -4.81 -21.58
C PRO A 78 15.00 -6.00 -21.28
N ALA A 79 16.24 -5.70 -20.86
CA ALA A 79 17.20 -6.72 -20.49
C ALA A 79 16.64 -7.63 -19.37
N PRO A 80 16.91 -8.94 -19.40
CA PRO A 80 16.43 -9.88 -18.40
C PRO A 80 16.93 -9.54 -16.99
N GLU A 81 18.06 -8.85 -16.88
CA GLU A 81 18.63 -8.36 -15.63
C GLU A 81 17.74 -7.31 -14.96
N LEU A 82 17.08 -6.44 -15.73
CA LEU A 82 16.14 -5.44 -15.21
C LEU A 82 14.88 -6.09 -14.66
N ILE A 83 14.41 -7.15 -15.33
CA ILE A 83 13.27 -7.95 -14.85
C ILE A 83 13.64 -8.64 -13.53
N ALA A 84 14.83 -9.25 -13.46
CA ALA A 84 15.32 -9.88 -12.23
C ALA A 84 15.50 -8.87 -11.09
N ALA A 85 15.97 -7.65 -11.38
CA ALA A 85 16.08 -6.57 -10.40
C ALA A 85 14.69 -6.17 -9.85
N ALA A 86 13.69 -6.03 -10.71
CA ALA A 86 12.32 -5.73 -10.29
C ALA A 86 11.72 -6.86 -9.43
N GLU A 87 11.97 -8.14 -9.78
CA GLU A 87 11.56 -9.29 -8.97
C GLU A 87 12.26 -9.33 -7.61
N HIS A 88 13.56 -9.02 -7.56
CA HIS A 88 14.33 -8.94 -6.32
C HIS A 88 13.82 -7.82 -5.41
N ALA A 89 13.57 -6.63 -5.97
CA ALA A 89 12.97 -5.51 -5.26
C ALA A 89 11.60 -5.90 -4.70
N PHE A 90 10.77 -6.61 -5.47
CA PHE A 90 9.46 -7.08 -4.99
C PHE A 90 9.59 -8.09 -3.84
N ALA A 91 10.53 -9.02 -3.91
CA ALA A 91 10.82 -9.93 -2.80
C ALA A 91 11.26 -9.17 -1.54
N GLY A 92 12.09 -8.13 -1.70
CA GLY A 92 12.52 -7.28 -0.59
C GLY A 92 11.41 -6.41 0.00
N MET A 93 10.39 -6.06 -0.78
CA MET A 93 9.18 -5.42 -0.27
C MET A 93 8.38 -6.39 0.63
N LEU A 94 8.23 -7.64 0.21
CA LEU A 94 7.49 -8.66 0.97
C LEU A 94 8.20 -9.09 2.26
N ASP A 95 9.53 -9.20 2.22
CA ASP A 95 10.36 -9.55 3.39
C ASP A 95 10.63 -8.34 4.30
N GLY A 96 10.39 -7.12 3.80
CA GLY A 96 10.61 -5.87 4.52
C GLY A 96 12.07 -5.37 4.47
N SER A 97 12.95 -6.06 3.74
CA SER A 97 14.35 -5.65 3.56
C SER A 97 14.49 -4.33 2.80
N ASN A 98 13.57 -4.00 1.89
CA ASN A 98 13.54 -2.68 1.25
C ASN A 98 13.33 -1.57 2.27
N ALA A 99 12.35 -1.75 3.17
CA ALA A 99 12.07 -0.79 4.22
C ALA A 99 13.23 -0.71 5.22
N ALA A 100 13.89 -1.83 5.53
CA ALA A 100 15.09 -1.83 6.38
C ALA A 100 16.23 -1.02 5.74
N ARG A 101 16.49 -1.22 4.44
CA ARG A 101 17.49 -0.44 3.70
C ARG A 101 17.16 1.04 3.64
N ALA A 102 15.91 1.41 3.31
CA ALA A 102 15.50 2.81 3.28
C ALA A 102 15.68 3.52 4.63
N ARG A 103 15.47 2.82 5.75
CA ARG A 103 15.73 3.36 7.09
C ARG A 103 17.22 3.55 7.36
N GLN A 104 18.06 2.62 6.92
CA GLN A 104 19.51 2.73 7.05
C GLN A 104 20.06 3.88 6.21
N ASP A 105 19.61 4.04 4.97
CA ASP A 105 19.98 5.15 4.09
C ASP A 105 19.64 6.50 4.72
N LEU A 106 18.46 6.60 5.33
CA LEU A 106 18.04 7.82 6.02
C LEU A 106 18.91 8.12 7.24
N LEU A 107 19.30 7.09 8.01
CA LEU A 107 20.20 7.25 9.17
C LEU A 107 21.61 7.68 8.73
N ASP A 108 22.16 7.07 7.68
CA ASP A 108 23.48 7.43 7.12
C ASP A 108 23.49 8.87 6.59
N TRP A 109 22.43 9.27 5.88
CA TRP A 109 22.29 10.64 5.40
C TRP A 109 22.28 11.66 6.55
N PHE A 110 21.60 11.35 7.66
CA PHE A 110 21.59 12.18 8.87
C PHE A 110 22.97 12.27 9.54
N ASP A 111 23.68 11.15 9.68
CA ASP A 111 25.03 11.09 10.28
C ASP A 111 26.06 11.86 9.44
N SER A 112 25.94 11.78 8.12
CA SER A 112 26.81 12.50 7.17
C SER A 112 26.57 14.03 7.15
N HIS A 113 25.42 14.50 7.64
CA HIS A 113 25.02 15.92 7.64
C HIS A 113 24.89 16.54 9.04
N SER A 114 25.35 15.86 10.09
CA SER A 114 25.44 16.38 11.47
C SER A 114 26.86 16.82 11.84
#